data_AF-W1DIA7-F1
#
_entry.id   AF-W1DIA7-F1
#
_cell.length_a   1.000
_cell.length_b   1.000
_cell.length_c   1.000
_cell.angle_alpha   90.00
_cell.angle_beta   90.00
_cell.angle_gamma   90.00
#
_symmetry.space_group_name_H-M   'P 1'
#
loop_
_entity.id
_entity.type
_entity.pdbx_description
1 polymer ?
#
loop_
_entity_poly.entity_id
_entity_poly.type
_entity_poly.pdbx_seq_one_letter_code
_entity_poly.pdbx_strand_id
1 'polypeptide(L)'
;MKSALISPLLAGLLLLTGCAQPAAQAGGGGGGTIKAINHTKWAINHFSVNGQSGIDSIGPFQGGGGGCCFSVPARWTPGMTVRVEWETGQGSSAGFPGFADRAKYKAWIADIDAQKTPAQPNRSAARL
;
A
#
# COMPACT_ATOMS: atom_id res chain seq x y z
N MET A 1 24.26 -4.35 -62.34
CA MET A 1 24.47 -3.41 -61.20
C MET A 1 23.16 -3.29 -60.45
N LYS A 2 23.15 -3.18 -59.11
CA LYS A 2 21.98 -3.11 -58.18
C LYS A 2 21.57 -4.42 -57.49
N SER A 3 22.44 -5.03 -56.69
CA SER A 3 21.98 -5.99 -55.65
C SER A 3 22.87 -6.06 -54.40
N ALA A 4 24.10 -5.55 -54.44
CA ALA A 4 25.07 -5.74 -53.35
C ALA A 4 24.81 -4.95 -52.05
N LEU A 5 23.85 -4.02 -52.02
CA LEU A 5 23.57 -3.17 -50.85
C LEU A 5 22.32 -3.58 -50.07
N ILE A 6 21.55 -4.56 -50.56
CA ILE A 6 20.28 -4.97 -49.91
C ILE A 6 20.56 -5.87 -48.70
N SER A 7 21.62 -6.69 -48.76
CA SER A 7 22.00 -7.64 -47.72
C SER A 7 22.44 -7.01 -46.38
N PRO A 8 23.32 -5.99 -46.32
CA PRO A 8 23.69 -5.36 -45.06
C PRO A 8 22.56 -4.51 -44.47
N LEU A 9 21.66 -3.99 -45.32
CA LEU A 9 20.52 -3.17 -44.88
C LEU A 9 19.46 -4.02 -44.17
N LEU A 10 19.21 -5.25 -44.65
CA LEU A 10 18.32 -6.21 -43.99
C LEU A 10 18.90 -6.70 -42.66
N ALA A 11 20.22 -6.96 -42.60
CA ALA A 11 20.90 -7.35 -41.38
C ALA A 11 20.91 -6.24 -40.31
N GLY A 12 21.08 -4.98 -40.72
CA GLY A 12 20.98 -3.83 -39.83
C GLY A 12 19.57 -3.58 -39.27
N LEU A 13 18.53 -3.85 -40.07
CA LEU A 13 17.14 -3.70 -39.64
C LEU A 13 16.73 -4.75 -38.57
N LEU A 14 17.28 -5.96 -38.64
CA LEU A 14 17.07 -7.04 -37.66
C LEU A 14 17.74 -6.79 -36.31
N LEU A 15 18.82 -5.99 -36.27
CA LEU A 15 19.50 -5.62 -35.02
C LEU A 15 18.76 -4.53 -34.23
N LEU A 16 17.85 -3.77 -34.87
CA LEU A 16 17.05 -2.71 -34.23
C LEU A 16 15.84 -3.24 -33.45
N THR A 17 15.47 -4.51 -33.58
CA THR A 17 14.35 -5.11 -32.83
C THR A 17 14.77 -5.71 -31.49
N GLY A 18 16.01 -5.49 -31.04
CA GLY A 18 16.64 -6.17 -29.91
C GLY A 18 16.34 -5.65 -28.49
N CYS A 19 15.56 -4.57 -28.29
CA CYS A 19 15.44 -3.94 -26.96
C CYS A 19 14.01 -3.89 -26.39
N ALA A 20 13.11 -4.80 -26.76
CA ALA A 20 11.85 -4.95 -26.05
C ALA A 20 12.06 -5.89 -24.85
N GLN A 21 12.34 -5.32 -23.67
CA GLN A 21 12.26 -6.10 -22.43
C GLN A 21 10.80 -6.58 -22.29
N PRO A 22 10.56 -7.89 -22.09
CA PRO A 22 9.23 -8.38 -21.76
C PRO A 22 8.70 -7.59 -20.57
N ALA A 23 7.52 -7.00 -20.71
CA ALA A 23 6.86 -6.38 -19.56
C ALA A 23 6.74 -7.45 -18.47
N ALA A 24 7.19 -7.12 -17.26
CA ALA A 24 7.08 -8.02 -16.11
C ALA A 24 5.62 -8.48 -16.00
N GLN A 25 5.39 -9.75 -16.30
CA GLN A 25 4.08 -10.38 -16.18
C GLN A 25 3.99 -10.93 -14.77
N ALA A 26 3.26 -10.22 -13.92
CA ALA A 26 2.79 -10.81 -12.68
C ALA A 26 1.82 -11.94 -13.06
N GLY A 27 2.12 -13.17 -12.67
CA GLY A 27 1.22 -14.29 -12.86
C GLY A 27 -0.16 -13.91 -12.31
N GLY A 28 -1.15 -13.80 -13.19
CA GLY A 28 -2.51 -13.46 -12.80
C GLY A 28 -2.98 -14.47 -11.75
N GLY A 29 -3.13 -14.01 -10.50
CA GLY A 29 -3.58 -14.85 -9.38
C GLY A 29 -2.73 -14.79 -8.10
N GLY A 30 -1.56 -14.13 -8.10
CA GLY A 30 -0.70 -14.03 -6.92
C GLY A 30 -1.20 -13.03 -5.87
N GLY A 31 -2.15 -13.46 -5.03
CA GLY A 31 -2.70 -12.70 -3.92
C GLY A 31 -1.68 -12.37 -2.83
N GLY A 32 -0.86 -11.35 -3.04
CA GLY A 32 0.21 -10.95 -2.14
C GLY A 32 -0.30 -10.55 -0.76
N THR A 33 0.56 -10.70 0.25
CA THR A 33 0.26 -10.29 1.61
C THR A 33 0.62 -8.82 1.80
N ILE A 34 -0.32 -8.03 2.31
CA ILE A 34 -0.08 -6.65 2.72
C ILE A 34 0.72 -6.68 4.03
N LYS A 35 1.91 -6.07 4.01
CA LYS A 35 2.76 -5.84 5.19
C LYS A 35 3.11 -4.37 5.28
N ALA A 36 3.21 -3.85 6.50
CA ALA A 36 3.52 -2.45 6.76
C ALA A 36 4.41 -2.28 7.99
N ILE A 37 5.12 -1.16 8.05
CA ILE A 37 5.97 -0.74 9.17
C ILE A 37 5.54 0.67 9.56
N ASN A 38 5.23 0.85 10.84
CA ASN A 38 4.83 2.13 11.40
C ASN A 38 6.05 2.89 11.90
N HIS A 39 6.42 3.99 11.25
CA HIS A 39 7.54 4.84 11.68
C HIS A 39 7.11 6.03 12.56
N THR A 40 5.94 5.94 13.20
CA THR A 40 5.36 7.03 14.00
C THR A 40 5.19 6.65 15.46
N LYS A 41 4.95 7.67 16.30
CA LYS A 41 4.68 7.50 17.74
C LYS A 41 3.26 7.03 18.07
N TRP A 42 2.34 7.11 17.11
CA TRP A 42 0.95 6.70 17.30
C TRP A 42 0.74 5.29 16.74
N ALA A 43 -0.25 4.56 17.25
CA ALA A 43 -0.64 3.30 16.62
C ALA A 43 -1.32 3.60 15.28
N ILE A 44 -1.16 2.70 14.31
CA ILE A 44 -2.04 2.60 13.15
C ILE A 44 -3.16 1.64 13.57
N ASN A 45 -4.35 2.19 13.83
CA ASN A 45 -5.50 1.41 14.32
C ASN A 45 -6.11 0.57 13.20
N HIS A 46 -6.07 1.09 11.98
CA HIS A 46 -6.56 0.44 10.77
C HIS A 46 -5.83 1.00 9.55
N PHE A 47 -5.56 0.16 8.55
CA PHE A 47 -5.09 0.61 7.25
C PHE A 47 -5.55 -0.29 6.11
N SER A 48 -5.54 0.25 4.90
CA SER A 48 -5.89 -0.46 3.68
C SER A 48 -5.05 0.00 2.48
N VAL A 49 -4.92 -0.89 1.50
CA VAL A 49 -4.29 -0.63 0.20
C VAL A 49 -5.33 -0.87 -0.89
N ASN A 50 -5.67 0.16 -1.67
CA ASN A 50 -6.78 0.18 -2.61
C ASN A 50 -8.12 -0.28 -1.98
N GLY A 51 -8.34 0.02 -0.70
CA GLY A 51 -9.52 -0.42 0.06
C GLY A 51 -9.43 -1.85 0.60
N GLN A 52 -8.39 -2.62 0.26
CA GLN A 52 -8.17 -3.93 0.85
C GLN A 52 -7.48 -3.80 2.21
N SER A 53 -8.11 -4.35 3.25
CA SER A 53 -7.62 -4.25 4.63
C SER A 53 -6.26 -4.90 4.82
N GLY A 54 -5.40 -4.23 5.60
CA GLY A 54 -4.14 -4.78 6.11
C GLY A 54 -4.32 -5.80 7.25
N ILE A 55 -5.54 -5.97 7.77
CA ILE A 55 -5.95 -6.81 8.92
C ILE A 55 -5.44 -6.30 10.27
N ASP A 56 -4.14 -6.08 10.43
CA ASP A 56 -3.57 -5.80 11.75
C ASP A 56 -3.60 -4.31 12.11
N SER A 57 -3.73 -4.03 13.41
CA SER A 57 -3.27 -2.77 14.00
C SER A 57 -1.77 -2.81 14.23
N ILE A 58 -1.06 -1.70 13.97
CA ILE A 58 0.40 -1.65 14.09
C ILE A 58 0.79 -0.65 15.17
N GLY A 59 1.43 -1.13 16.23
CA GLY A 59 1.91 -0.29 17.32
C GLY A 59 2.99 0.71 16.87
N PRO A 60 3.34 1.70 17.70
CA PRO A 60 4.41 2.65 17.41
C PRO A 60 5.73 1.93 17.10
N PHE A 61 6.38 2.29 16.00
CA PHE A 61 7.70 1.74 15.61
C PHE A 61 7.73 0.22 15.40
N GLN A 62 6.57 -0.39 15.08
CA GLN A 62 6.43 -1.84 14.85
C GLN A 62 6.11 -2.17 13.39
N GLY A 63 6.30 -3.44 13.02
CA GLY A 63 5.80 -4.02 11.78
C GLY A 63 4.52 -4.84 12.01
N GLY A 64 3.72 -5.00 10.96
CA GLY A 64 2.52 -5.82 11.01
C GLY A 64 1.87 -5.97 9.65
N GLY A 65 0.57 -6.26 9.68
CA GLY A 65 -0.24 -6.53 8.51
C GLY A 65 -0.36 -8.03 8.27
N GLY A 66 -1.26 -8.41 7.41
CA GLY A 66 -1.54 -9.81 7.12
C GLY A 66 -2.64 -10.00 6.09
N GLY A 67 -3.24 -8.90 5.63
CA GLY A 67 -4.22 -8.89 4.55
C GLY A 67 -3.73 -9.70 3.37
N CYS A 68 -4.35 -10.85 3.13
CA CYS A 68 -4.02 -11.70 2.00
C CYS A 68 -4.54 -11.09 0.71
N CYS A 69 -4.17 -11.73 -0.39
CA CYS A 69 -4.99 -11.69 -1.59
C CYS A 69 -4.92 -10.34 -2.35
N PHE A 70 -3.95 -9.48 -2.02
CA PHE A 70 -3.74 -8.22 -2.71
C PHE A 70 -3.25 -8.48 -4.13
N SER A 71 -4.01 -7.99 -5.10
CA SER A 71 -3.70 -8.18 -6.51
C SER A 71 -3.25 -6.86 -7.13
N VAL A 72 -2.19 -6.93 -7.92
CA VAL A 72 -1.75 -5.85 -8.81
C VAL A 72 -2.05 -6.23 -10.25
N PRO A 73 -2.23 -5.25 -11.17
CA PRO A 73 -2.40 -5.55 -12.58
C PRO A 73 -1.29 -6.43 -13.14
N ALA A 74 -1.64 -7.35 -14.05
CA ALA A 74 -0.70 -8.32 -14.63
C ALA A 74 0.44 -7.67 -15.41
N ARG A 75 0.23 -6.45 -15.94
CA ARG A 75 1.26 -5.68 -16.64
C ARG A 75 1.64 -4.49 -15.79
N TRP A 76 2.93 -4.43 -15.40
CA TRP A 76 3.48 -3.24 -14.78
C TRP A 76 3.69 -2.12 -15.81
N THR A 77 3.41 -0.89 -15.40
CA THR A 77 3.71 0.33 -16.16
C THR A 77 4.39 1.35 -15.24
N PRO A 78 5.39 2.11 -15.75
CA PRO A 78 6.01 3.16 -14.96
C PRO A 78 4.98 4.16 -14.43
N GLY A 79 5.06 4.48 -13.13
CA GLY A 79 4.16 5.45 -12.49
C GLY A 79 2.89 4.87 -11.88
N MET A 80 2.71 3.54 -11.90
CA MET A 80 1.64 2.90 -11.13
C MET A 80 1.75 3.21 -9.64
N THR A 81 0.60 3.49 -9.03
CA THR A 81 0.48 3.76 -7.60
C THR A 81 -0.68 2.97 -6.99
N VAL A 82 -0.64 2.81 -5.68
CA VAL A 82 -1.75 2.33 -4.86
C VAL A 82 -2.19 3.44 -3.93
N ARG A 83 -3.49 3.46 -3.63
CA ARG A 83 -4.06 4.31 -2.60
C ARG A 83 -3.88 3.62 -1.26
N VAL A 84 -3.14 4.25 -0.34
CA VAL A 84 -3.02 3.79 1.04
C VAL A 84 -3.88 4.69 1.90
N GLU A 85 -4.73 4.09 2.74
CA GLU A 85 -5.60 4.78 3.69
C GLU A 85 -5.35 4.23 5.08
N TRP A 86 -5.14 5.08 6.08
CA TRP A 86 -4.94 4.64 7.47
C TRP A 86 -5.48 5.60 8.53
N GLU A 87 -5.83 5.06 9.69
CA GLU A 87 -6.18 5.80 10.89
C GLU A 87 -5.07 5.66 11.93
N THR A 88 -4.66 6.76 12.55
CA THR A 88 -3.75 6.73 13.70
C THR A 88 -4.41 7.25 14.96
N GLY A 89 -4.00 6.77 16.13
CA GLY A 89 -4.43 7.28 17.44
C GLY A 89 -3.91 6.44 18.60
N GLN A 90 -4.49 6.62 19.79
CA GLN A 90 -4.30 5.70 20.91
C GLN A 90 -4.84 4.30 20.52
N GLY A 91 -3.95 3.31 20.48
CA GLY A 91 -4.28 1.91 20.20
C GLY A 91 -4.44 1.05 21.46
N SER A 92 -4.67 1.65 22.63
CA SER A 92 -4.76 0.93 23.91
C SER A 92 -5.84 1.50 24.82
N SER A 93 -6.26 0.70 25.81
CA SER A 93 -7.21 1.12 26.85
C SER A 93 -6.55 1.88 28.00
N ALA A 94 -5.38 2.49 27.77
CA ALA A 94 -4.71 3.29 28.79
C ALA A 94 -5.61 4.47 29.22
N GLY A 95 -5.68 4.72 30.52
CA GLY A 95 -6.55 5.76 31.08
C GLY A 95 -8.05 5.42 31.08
N PHE A 96 -8.45 4.19 30.72
CA PHE A 96 -9.85 3.78 30.77
C PHE A 96 -10.42 3.88 32.20
N PRO A 97 -11.46 4.71 32.45
CA PRO A 97 -11.94 5.01 33.79
C PRO A 97 -12.90 3.96 34.37
N GLY A 98 -13.14 2.85 33.65
CA GLY A 98 -14.23 1.93 33.95
C GLY A 98 -15.60 2.47 33.51
N PHE A 99 -16.65 1.71 33.80
CA PHE A 99 -18.01 2.02 33.37
C PHE A 99 -18.89 2.65 34.47
N ALA A 100 -18.41 2.71 35.72
CA ALA A 100 -19.19 3.17 36.87
C ALA A 100 -19.58 4.66 36.79
N ASP A 101 -18.71 5.49 36.19
CA ASP A 101 -18.94 6.92 36.01
C ASP A 101 -19.10 7.23 34.52
N ARG A 102 -20.35 7.49 34.12
CA ARG A 102 -20.70 7.78 32.72
C ARG A 102 -20.06 9.08 32.21
N ALA A 103 -19.88 10.09 33.07
CA ALA A 103 -19.31 11.36 32.67
C ALA A 103 -17.82 11.19 32.35
N LYS A 104 -17.08 10.48 33.21
CA LYS A 104 -15.66 10.13 32.95
C LYS A 104 -15.50 9.25 31.73
N TYR A 105 -16.37 8.24 31.57
CA TYR A 105 -16.35 7.37 30.39
C TYR A 105 -16.53 8.16 29.09
N LYS A 106 -17.50 9.08 29.03
CA LYS A 106 -17.72 9.92 27.84
C LYS A 106 -16.56 10.85 27.56
N ALA A 107 -15.98 11.46 28.59
CA ALA A 107 -14.80 12.32 28.44
C ALA A 107 -13.60 11.53 27.89
N TRP A 108 -13.38 10.31 28.38
CA TRP A 108 -12.32 9.43 27.87
C TRP A 108 -12.54 9.05 26.41
N ILE A 109 -13.76 8.64 26.00
CA ILE A 109 -14.04 8.35 24.59
C ILE A 109 -13.81 9.57 23.70
N ALA A 110 -14.26 10.76 24.13
CA ALA A 110 -14.06 11.99 23.37
C ALA A 110 -12.56 12.33 23.21
N ASP A 111 -11.74 12.09 24.24
CA ASP A 111 -10.29 12.26 24.15
C ASP A 111 -9.66 11.27 23.17
N ILE A 112 -10.02 9.98 23.25
CA ILE A 112 -9.56 8.95 22.31
C ILE A 112 -9.95 9.29 20.86
N ASP A 113 -11.18 9.74 20.64
CA ASP A 113 -11.66 10.14 19.31
C ASP A 113 -10.96 11.40 18.80
N ALA A 114 -10.62 12.36 19.68
CA ALA A 114 -9.86 13.55 19.31
C ALA A 114 -8.40 13.26 18.91
N GLN A 115 -7.84 12.14 19.40
CA GLN A 115 -6.52 11.67 19.00
C GLN A 115 -6.53 10.96 17.64
N LYS A 116 -7.69 10.52 17.16
CA LYS A 116 -7.82 9.95 15.82
C LYS A 116 -7.59 11.05 14.79
N THR A 117 -6.89 10.72 13.71
CA THR A 117 -6.86 11.65 12.56
C THR A 117 -8.30 11.85 12.06
N PRO A 118 -8.70 13.07 11.62
CA PRO A 118 -10.11 13.37 11.30
C PRO A 118 -10.70 12.39 10.28
N ALA A 119 -12.04 12.37 10.15
CA ALA A 119 -12.87 11.42 9.38
C ALA A 119 -12.50 11.13 7.90
N GLN A 120 -11.42 11.72 7.37
CA GLN A 120 -10.72 11.20 6.21
C GLN A 120 -9.46 10.47 6.66
N PRO A 121 -9.36 9.13 6.46
CA PRO A 121 -8.14 8.41 6.78
C PRO A 121 -6.97 9.11 6.10
N ASN A 122 -5.80 9.16 6.73
CA ASN A 122 -4.61 9.67 6.07
C ASN A 122 -4.45 8.95 4.73
N ARG A 123 -4.39 9.72 3.64
CA ARG A 123 -4.33 9.17 2.28
C ARG A 123 -2.99 9.48 1.66
N SER A 124 -2.38 8.47 1.06
CA SER A 124 -1.22 8.66 0.21
C SER A 124 -1.31 7.79 -1.03
N ALA A 125 -0.68 8.27 -2.11
CA ALA A 125 -0.37 7.44 -3.25
C ALA A 125 1.04 6.86 -3.02
N ALA A 126 1.13 5.55 -2.84
CA ALA A 126 2.40 4.84 -2.76
C ALA A 126 2.73 4.23 -4.13
N ARG A 127 3.99 4.31 -4.56
CA ARG A 127 4.43 3.70 -5.82
C ARG A 127 4.50 2.18 -5.66
N LEU A 128 4.12 1.45 -6.71
CA LEU A 128 4.37 0.01 -6.86
C LEU A 128 5.75 -0.25 -7.42
#